data_AF-A0A7S0C475-F1
#
_entry.id   AF-A0A7S0C475-F1
#
_cell.length_a   1.000
_cell.length_b   1.000
_cell.length_c   1.000
_cell.angle_alpha   90.00
_cell.angle_beta   90.00
_cell.angle_gamma   90.00
#
_symmetry.space_group_name_H-M   'P 1'
#
loop_
_entity.id
_entity.type
_entity.pdbx_description
1 polymer ?
#
loop_
_entity_poly.entity_id
_entity_poly.type
_entity_poly.pdbx_seq_one_letter_code
_entity_poly.pdbx_strand_id
1 'polypeptide(L)'
;EIVEYGMEDGLPMQFGGVTSRGTTLYFMGGTPAAPGGVYSWDLETKGPAELLASSSTLQVPESVVSVPEQVVFPCPMGEAYGYYYKPKNDGFECTSETAPPL
;
A
#
# COMPACT_ATOMS: atom_id res chain seq x y z
N GLU A 1 -0.94 18.48 -19.46
CA GLU A 1 -1.08 18.46 -17.99
C GLU A 1 -0.87 17.02 -17.54
N ILE A 2 -0.08 16.79 -16.49
CA ILE A 2 0.17 15.45 -15.94
C ILE A 2 -0.88 15.24 -14.85
N VAL A 3 -1.58 14.11 -14.89
CA VAL A 3 -2.54 13.71 -13.87
C VAL A 3 -1.97 12.50 -13.16
N GLU A 4 -1.91 12.57 -11.84
CA GLU A 4 -1.44 11.48 -10.98
C GLU A 4 -2.63 10.77 -10.35
N TYR A 5 -2.50 9.45 -10.20
CA TYR A 5 -3.52 8.58 -9.58
C TYR A 5 -2.86 7.73 -8.50
N GLY A 6 -3.55 7.52 -7.39
CA GLY A 6 -3.04 6.78 -6.24
C GLY A 6 -4.12 6.03 -5.47
N MET A 7 -3.83 5.76 -4.19
CA MET A 7 -4.75 5.03 -3.31
C MET A 7 -6.10 5.72 -3.14
N GLU A 8 -6.12 7.05 -3.20
CA GLU A 8 -7.36 7.85 -3.13
C GLU A 8 -8.28 7.61 -4.32
N ASP A 9 -7.73 7.19 -5.47
CA ASP A 9 -8.47 6.82 -6.68
C ASP A 9 -8.81 5.32 -6.76
N GLY A 10 -8.49 4.55 -5.72
CA GLY A 10 -8.80 3.12 -5.62
C GLY A 10 -7.68 2.18 -6.10
N LEU A 11 -6.49 2.69 -6.40
CA LEU A 11 -5.32 1.85 -6.70
C LEU A 11 -4.75 1.21 -5.42
N PRO A 12 -4.13 0.02 -5.51
CA PRO A 12 -3.41 -0.57 -4.38
C PRO A 12 -2.17 0.26 -4.03
N MET A 13 -1.70 0.14 -2.78
CA MET A 13 -0.52 0.85 -2.27
C MET A 13 0.73 0.64 -3.12
N GLN A 14 0.90 -0.57 -3.67
CA GLN A 14 1.97 -0.88 -4.60
C GLN A 14 1.36 -1.45 -5.89
N PHE A 15 1.82 -0.94 -7.03
CA PHE A 15 1.56 -1.54 -8.33
C PHE A 15 2.75 -1.35 -9.29
N GLY A 16 2.79 -2.18 -10.33
CA GLY A 16 3.80 -2.15 -11.38
C GLY A 16 3.45 -3.10 -12.52
N GLY A 17 4.28 -3.12 -13.56
CA GLY A 17 4.02 -3.98 -14.73
C GLY A 17 2.69 -3.66 -15.41
N VAL A 18 2.45 -2.37 -15.66
CA VAL A 18 1.18 -1.86 -16.17
C VAL A 18 1.05 -2.11 -17.67
N THR A 19 -0.12 -2.59 -18.10
CA THR A 19 -0.56 -2.62 -19.49
C THR A 19 -2.00 -2.11 -19.58
N SER A 20 -2.52 -1.86 -20.78
CA SER A 20 -3.86 -1.28 -20.96
C SER A 20 -4.63 -1.91 -22.11
N ARG A 21 -5.96 -1.82 -22.02
CA ARG A 21 -6.89 -2.07 -23.13
C ARG A 21 -8.03 -1.06 -23.03
N GLY A 22 -8.04 -0.07 -23.92
CA GLY A 22 -8.99 1.04 -23.80
C GLY A 22 -8.71 1.86 -22.54
N THR A 23 -9.73 2.07 -21.72
CA THR A 23 -9.66 2.81 -20.44
C THR A 23 -9.27 1.93 -19.25
N THR A 24 -9.23 0.61 -19.44
CA THR A 24 -8.87 -0.34 -18.40
C THR A 24 -7.37 -0.58 -18.37
N LEU A 25 -6.77 -0.37 -17.19
CA LEU A 25 -5.42 -0.74 -16.85
C LEU A 25 -5.40 -2.12 -16.21
N TYR A 26 -4.38 -2.91 -16.54
CA TYR A 26 -4.07 -4.18 -15.89
C TYR A 26 -2.65 -4.11 -15.35
N PHE A 27 -2.44 -4.58 -14.13
CA PHE A 27 -1.14 -4.45 -13.46
C PHE A 27 -0.97 -5.49 -12.36
N MET A 28 0.27 -5.71 -11.94
CA MET A 28 0.57 -6.42 -10.70
C MET A 28 0.53 -5.42 -9.56
N GLY A 29 -0.09 -5.76 -8.43
CA GLY A 29 -0.15 -4.89 -7.27
C GLY A 29 -0.38 -5.64 -5.97
N GLY A 30 -0.45 -4.92 -4.85
CA GLY A 30 -0.68 -5.50 -3.53
C GLY A 30 -0.86 -4.45 -2.44
N THR A 31 -1.31 -4.90 -1.27
CA THR A 31 -1.49 -4.06 -0.08
C THR A 31 -0.73 -4.68 1.11
N PRO A 32 -0.46 -3.93 2.19
CA PRO A 32 0.14 -4.52 3.39
C PRO A 32 -0.66 -5.68 3.99
N ALA A 33 -1.99 -5.71 3.80
CA ALA A 33 -2.89 -6.69 4.40
C ALA A 33 -3.24 -7.88 3.50
N ALA A 34 -2.94 -7.80 2.19
CA ALA A 34 -3.30 -8.82 1.21
C ALA A 34 -2.15 -9.13 0.25
N PRO A 35 -1.98 -10.41 -0.16
CA PRO A 35 -0.91 -10.83 -1.06
C PRO A 35 -1.00 -10.13 -2.41
N GLY A 36 0.16 -10.04 -3.07
CA GLY A 36 0.23 -9.50 -4.42
C GLY A 36 -0.62 -10.30 -5.42
N GLY A 37 -1.11 -9.63 -6.45
CA GLY A 37 -1.97 -10.21 -7.46
C GLY A 37 -2.02 -9.38 -8.74
N VAL A 38 -2.78 -9.88 -9.71
CA VAL A 38 -3.11 -9.18 -10.95
C VAL A 38 -4.41 -8.44 -10.73
N TYR A 39 -4.41 -7.15 -11.03
CA TYR A 39 -5.55 -6.25 -10.84
C TYR A 39 -6.00 -5.66 -12.17
N SER A 40 -7.27 -5.25 -12.23
CA SER A 40 -7.79 -4.31 -13.22
C SER A 40 -8.35 -3.05 -12.58
N TRP A 41 -8.18 -1.92 -13.24
CA TRP A 41 -8.71 -0.63 -12.81
C TRP A 41 -9.08 0.22 -14.01
N ASP A 42 -10.20 0.94 -13.94
CA ASP A 42 -10.71 1.72 -15.06
C ASP A 42 -10.55 3.23 -14.84
N LEU A 43 -9.92 3.90 -15.80
CA LEU A 43 -9.54 5.32 -15.73
C LEU A 43 -10.73 6.28 -15.77
N GLU A 44 -11.89 5.87 -16.31
CA GLU A 44 -13.08 6.72 -16.38
C GLU A 44 -13.88 6.67 -15.09
N THR A 45 -14.11 5.46 -14.58
CA THR A 45 -14.93 5.23 -13.39
C THR A 45 -14.18 5.44 -12.07
N LYS A 46 -12.87 5.18 -12.04
CA LYS A 46 -11.98 5.41 -10.88
C LYS A 46 -12.50 4.77 -9.58
N GLY A 47 -13.00 3.53 -9.69
CA GLY A 47 -13.41 2.72 -8.54
C GLY A 47 -12.26 1.93 -7.92
N PRO A 48 -12.49 1.16 -6.85
CA PRO A 48 -11.47 0.25 -6.30
C PRO A 48 -10.96 -0.71 -7.38
N ALA A 49 -9.63 -0.90 -7.44
CA ALA A 49 -9.03 -1.88 -8.34
C ALA A 49 -9.53 -3.29 -8.02
N GLU A 50 -9.97 -4.02 -9.04
CA GLU A 50 -10.49 -5.37 -8.91
C GLU A 50 -9.35 -6.39 -8.97
N LEU A 51 -9.28 -7.30 -8.01
CA LEU A 51 -8.33 -8.40 -8.02
C LEU A 51 -8.82 -9.51 -8.96
N LEU A 52 -8.08 -9.75 -10.04
CA LEU A 52 -8.38 -10.78 -11.04
C LEU A 52 -7.80 -12.14 -10.69
N ALA A 53 -6.59 -12.16 -10.13
CA ALA A 53 -5.90 -13.38 -9.76
C ALA A 53 -4.86 -13.12 -8.67
N SER A 54 -4.73 -14.04 -7.72
CA SER A 54 -3.61 -14.10 -6.78
C SER A 54 -3.21 -15.56 -6.55
N SER A 55 -1.93 -15.78 -6.25
CA SER A 55 -1.42 -17.10 -5.86
C SER A 55 -1.77 -17.46 -4.41
N SER A 56 -2.38 -16.54 -3.66
CA SER A 56 -2.78 -16.74 -2.26
C SER A 56 -4.09 -16.01 -1.97
N THR A 57 -4.86 -16.55 -1.03
CA THR A 57 -6.09 -15.94 -0.51
C THR A 57 -5.94 -15.50 0.95
N LEU A 58 -4.72 -15.54 1.50
CA LEU A 58 -4.46 -15.12 2.88
C LEU A 58 -4.87 -13.66 3.07
N GLN A 59 -5.70 -13.40 4.08
CA GLN A 59 -6.08 -12.06 4.49
C GLN A 59 -5.63 -11.88 5.93
N VAL A 60 -4.81 -10.86 6.18
CA VAL A 60 -4.38 -10.51 7.54
C VAL A 60 -5.32 -9.44 8.08
N PRO A 61 -5.87 -9.58 9.30
CA PRO A 61 -6.76 -8.58 9.86
C PRO A 61 -6.09 -7.20 9.94
N GLU A 62 -6.79 -6.15 9.51
CA GLU A 62 -6.25 -4.78 9.54
C GLU A 62 -5.87 -4.33 10.96
N SER A 63 -6.50 -4.89 11.99
CA SER A 63 -6.22 -4.63 13.41
C SER A 63 -4.81 -5.00 13.86
N VAL A 64 -4.08 -5.79 13.07
CA VAL A 64 -2.71 -6.22 13.39
C VAL A 64 -1.71 -5.91 12.26
N VAL A 65 -2.16 -5.26 11.19
CA VAL A 65 -1.30 -4.87 10.05
C VAL A 65 -0.92 -3.40 10.18
N SER A 66 0.36 -3.15 10.42
CA SER A 66 0.91 -1.79 10.34
C SER A 66 0.92 -1.29 8.90
N VAL A 67 0.28 -0.14 8.67
CA VAL A 67 0.32 0.56 7.37
C VAL A 67 1.61 1.39 7.33
N PRO A 68 2.47 1.24 6.32
CA PRO A 68 3.71 2.00 6.23
C PRO A 68 3.44 3.49 6.08
N GLU A 69 4.16 4.28 6.86
CA GLU A 69 4.21 5.74 6.73
C GLU A 69 5.52 6.14 6.07
N GLN A 70 5.45 6.89 4.97
CA GLN A 70 6.66 7.44 4.37
C GLN A 70 7.27 8.49 5.30
N VAL A 71 8.55 8.33 5.60
CA VAL A 71 9.32 9.24 6.45
C VAL A 71 10.55 9.73 5.71
N VAL A 72 10.96 10.96 6.01
CA VAL A 72 12.11 11.62 5.39
C VAL A 72 13.09 12.04 6.48
N PHE A 73 14.36 11.69 6.30
CA PHE A 73 15.43 12.00 7.25
C PHE A 73 16.46 12.94 6.60
N PRO A 74 16.87 14.01 7.29
CA PRO A 74 17.99 14.82 6.83
C PRO A 74 19.29 14.02 6.93
N CYS A 75 20.08 14.03 5.87
CA CYS A 75 21.38 13.39 5.77
C CYS A 75 22.44 14.41 5.31
N PRO A 76 23.73 14.21 5.62
CA PRO A 76 24.79 15.15 5.22
C PRO A 76 24.87 15.43 3.71
N MET A 77 24.38 14.53 2.86
CA MET A 77 24.39 14.65 1.40
C MET A 77 22.98 14.80 0.78
N GLY A 78 21.94 15.10 1.56
CA GLY A 78 20.57 15.28 1.06
C GLY A 78 19.51 14.68 1.98
N GLU A 79 18.46 14.12 1.40
CA GLU A 79 17.40 13.45 2.13
C GLU A 79 17.51 11.92 1.97
N ALA A 80 17.18 11.19 3.02
CA ALA A 80 16.94 9.75 2.96
C ALA A 80 15.45 9.48 3.17
N TYR A 81 14.90 8.56 2.38
CA TYR A 81 13.50 8.15 2.45
C TYR A 81 13.39 6.77 3.07
N GLY A 82 12.40 6.57 3.92
CA GLY A 82 12.11 5.29 4.53
C GLY A 82 10.62 5.07 4.70
N TYR A 83 10.25 3.84 5.06
CA TYR A 83 8.93 3.50 5.52
C TYR A 83 8.99 3.18 7.01
N TYR A 84 8.20 3.88 7.81
CA TYR A 84 8.02 3.63 9.22
C TYR A 84 6.76 2.78 9.44
N TYR A 85 6.93 1.66 10.14
CA TYR A 85 5.84 0.74 10.48
C TYR A 85 5.57 0.85 11.98
N LYS A 86 4.59 1.66 12.37
CA LYS A 86 4.19 1.80 13.77
C LYS A 86 3.73 0.45 14.34
N PRO A 87 4.08 0.09 15.59
CA PRO A 87 3.48 -1.08 16.22
C PRO A 87 1.96 -0.96 16.21
N LYS A 88 1.28 -2.01 15.70
CA LYS A 88 -0.18 -2.07 15.65
C LYS A 88 -0.65 -3.45 16.04
N ASN A 89 -1.45 -3.51 17.09
CA ASN A 89 -2.20 -4.68 17.49
C ASN A 89 -3.32 -4.24 18.43
N ASP A 90 -4.56 -4.21 17.96
CA ASP A 90 -5.71 -3.72 18.76
C ASP A 90 -5.97 -4.58 20.01
N GLY A 91 -5.38 -5.78 20.11
CA GLY A 91 -5.45 -6.63 21.29
C GLY A 91 -4.48 -6.24 22.42
N PHE A 92 -3.60 -5.26 22.21
CA PHE A 92 -2.58 -4.87 23.17
C PHE A 92 -2.48 -3.36 23.30
N GLU A 93 -2.41 -2.89 24.55
CA GLU A 93 -2.12 -1.50 24.87
C GLU A 93 -0.68 -1.36 25.37
N CYS A 94 -0.02 -0.26 25.01
CA CYS A 94 1.31 0.02 25.50
C CYS A 94 1.24 0.34 27.00
N THR A 95 1.94 -0.45 27.81
CA THR A 95 2.02 -0.26 29.26
C THR A 95 3.33 0.39 29.71
N SER A 96 4.25 0.66 28.77
CA SER A 96 5.52 1.32 29.04
C SER A 96 5.44 2.81 28.74
N GLU A 97 6.15 3.61 29.53
CA GLU A 97 6.41 5.03 29.22
C GLU A 97 7.56 5.22 28.22
N THR A 98 8.33 4.16 27.94
CA THR A 98 9.38 4.20 26.94
C THR A 98 8.80 3.93 25.55
N ALA A 99 9.30 4.64 24.56
CA ALA A 99 9.01 4.34 23.16
C ALA A 99 9.32 2.86 22.84
N PRO A 100 8.55 2.23 21.94
CA PRO A 100 8.87 0.89 21.46
C PRO A 100 10.27 0.88 20.82
N PRO A 101 10.99 -0.25 20.87
CA PRO A 101 12.27 -0.37 20.17
C PRO A 101 12.08 -0.13 18.67
N LEU A 102 13.06 0.56 18.06
CA LEU A 102 13.20 0.71 16.61
C LEU A 102 13.97 -0.46 16.01
#